data_AF-A0A377TM95-F1
#
_entry.id   AF-A0A377TM95-F1
#
_cell.length_a   1.000
_cell.length_b   1.000
_cell.length_c   1.000
_cell.angle_alpha   90.00
_cell.angle_beta   90.00
_cell.angle_gamma   90.00
#
_symmetry.space_group_name_H-M   'P 1'
#
loop_
_entity.id
_entity.type
_entity.pdbx_description
1 polymer ?
#
loop_
_entity_poly.entity_id
_entity_poly.type
_entity_poly.pdbx_seq_one_letter_code
_entity_poly.pdbx_strand_id
1 'polypeptide(L)'
;MSHNDTIVAQATPPGRGGVGILRISGLKARDVAQAVLGKLPKPRYADYLPFNDVDGTPLDQGIALWFPGPNSFTGEDVLELQGHGGPVILDLLLKRILTLPGLRIARPGEFSERAFLNDKLDLAQAEAIADLIDASSEQAARSALNSLQGAFSARVNHLVEALTHLRIYVEAAIDFPDEEIDFLSDGKIEAPAERGDGRSRRRPR
;
A
#
# COMPACT_ATOMS: atom_id res chain seq x y z
N MET A 1 -8.67 10.06 -14.15
CA MET A 1 -7.53 10.07 -15.10
C MET A 1 -7.22 8.62 -15.43
N SER A 2 -7.32 8.20 -16.69
CA SER A 2 -6.93 6.85 -17.09
C SER A 2 -5.41 6.81 -17.18
N HIS A 3 -4.74 6.37 -16.12
CA HIS A 3 -3.32 6.05 -16.14
C HIS A 3 -3.14 4.69 -16.83
N ASN A 4 -3.11 4.69 -18.16
CA ASN A 4 -2.89 3.47 -18.95
C ASN A 4 -1.40 3.04 -18.98
N ASP A 5 -0.53 3.79 -18.31
CA ASP A 5 0.91 3.58 -18.30
C ASP A 5 1.30 2.50 -17.28
N THR A 6 2.23 1.64 -17.68
CA THR A 6 2.88 0.68 -16.76
C THR A 6 4.17 1.29 -16.23
N ILE A 7 4.37 1.23 -14.92
CA ILE A 7 5.53 1.82 -14.26
C ILE A 7 6.53 0.77 -13.83
N VAL A 8 7.81 1.12 -13.84
CA VAL A 8 8.91 0.31 -13.29
C VAL A 8 9.81 1.16 -12.41
N ALA A 9 10.31 0.60 -11.30
CA ALA A 9 11.39 1.19 -10.53
C ALA A 9 12.16 0.13 -9.72
N GLN A 10 13.35 0.50 -9.26
CA GLN A 10 14.06 -0.25 -8.24
C GLN A 10 13.34 -0.08 -6.89
N ALA A 11 12.90 -1.19 -6.29
CA ALA A 11 12.19 -1.21 -5.00
C ALA A 11 13.14 -1.36 -3.79
N THR A 12 14.38 -1.77 -4.03
CA THR A 12 15.45 -1.79 -3.02
C THR A 12 16.25 -0.48 -3.01
N PRO A 13 16.89 -0.10 -1.89
CA PRO A 13 17.79 1.04 -1.86
C PRO A 13 18.88 0.98 -2.95
N PRO A 14 19.29 2.12 -3.52
CA PRO A 14 20.38 2.16 -4.48
C PRO A 14 21.70 1.77 -3.80
N GLY A 15 22.59 1.12 -4.53
CA GLY A 15 23.89 0.69 -4.04
C GLY A 15 24.20 -0.76 -4.37
N ARG A 16 25.16 -1.34 -3.64
CA ARG A 16 25.54 -2.74 -3.78
C ARG A 16 24.86 -3.56 -2.69
N GLY A 17 24.11 -4.58 -3.10
CA GLY A 17 23.48 -5.54 -2.20
C GLY A 17 23.54 -6.96 -2.77
N GLY A 18 23.25 -7.96 -1.95
CA GLY A 18 23.12 -9.34 -2.43
C GLY A 18 21.96 -9.51 -3.41
N VAL A 19 20.86 -8.78 -3.20
CA VAL A 19 19.66 -8.81 -4.03
C VAL A 19 19.23 -7.38 -4.37
N GLY A 20 18.77 -7.18 -5.60
CA GLY A 20 18.10 -5.98 -6.05
C GLY A 20 16.74 -6.34 -6.66
N ILE A 21 15.74 -5.50 -6.39
CA ILE A 21 14.37 -5.76 -6.86
C ILE A 21 13.96 -4.66 -7.83
N LEU A 22 13.57 -5.04 -9.05
CA LEU A 22 12.79 -4.18 -9.95
C LEU A 22 11.33 -4.56 -9.85
N ARG A 23 10.47 -3.60 -9.53
CA ARG A 23 9.02 -3.76 -9.46
C ARG A 23 8.37 -3.09 -10.66
N ILE A 24 7.48 -3.80 -11.32
CA ILE A 24 6.67 -3.34 -12.45
C ILE A 24 5.19 -3.37 -12.02
N SER A 25 4.42 -2.32 -12.28
CA SER A 25 2.98 -2.25 -11.99
C SER A 25 2.20 -1.67 -13.17
N GLY A 26 1.11 -2.32 -13.58
CA GLY A 26 0.19 -1.84 -14.61
C GLY A 26 -0.11 -2.89 -15.69
N LEU A 27 -0.94 -2.51 -16.66
CA LEU A 27 -1.51 -3.41 -17.68
C LEU A 27 -0.48 -4.19 -18.50
N LYS A 28 0.75 -3.68 -18.66
CA LYS A 28 1.82 -4.31 -19.44
C LYS A 28 2.78 -5.15 -18.59
N ALA A 29 2.56 -5.30 -17.28
CA ALA A 29 3.42 -6.11 -16.42
C ALA A 29 3.52 -7.56 -16.91
N ARG A 30 2.43 -8.11 -17.45
CA ARG A 30 2.41 -9.43 -18.12
C ARG A 30 3.28 -9.47 -19.37
N ASP A 31 3.26 -8.41 -20.18
CA ASP A 31 4.07 -8.33 -21.41
C ASP A 31 5.56 -8.28 -21.06
N VAL A 32 5.92 -7.56 -19.98
CA VAL A 32 7.29 -7.57 -19.44
C VAL A 32 7.70 -8.98 -19.02
N ALA A 33 6.84 -9.70 -18.30
CA ALA A 33 7.12 -11.09 -17.94
C ALA A 33 7.38 -11.92 -19.21
N GLN A 34 6.50 -11.85 -20.21
CA GLN A 34 6.70 -12.61 -21.45
C GLN A 34 8.00 -12.23 -22.18
N ALA A 35 8.35 -10.95 -22.21
CA ALA A 35 9.51 -10.43 -22.94
C ALA A 35 10.86 -10.67 -22.24
N VAL A 36 10.90 -10.65 -20.89
CA VAL A 36 12.13 -10.79 -20.09
C VAL A 36 12.32 -12.23 -19.61
N LEU A 37 11.22 -12.93 -19.32
CA LEU A 37 11.22 -14.27 -18.70
C LEU A 37 10.86 -15.38 -19.69
N GLY A 38 10.25 -15.04 -20.84
CA GLY A 38 9.72 -16.01 -21.80
C GLY A 38 8.43 -16.71 -21.34
N LYS A 39 7.92 -16.37 -20.14
CA LYS A 39 6.68 -16.90 -19.57
C LYS A 39 6.11 -15.94 -18.53
N LEU A 40 4.83 -16.11 -18.21
CA LEU A 40 4.24 -15.54 -17.01
C LEU A 40 4.41 -16.52 -15.83
N PRO A 41 5.08 -16.12 -14.72
CA PRO A 41 5.15 -16.96 -13.52
C PRO A 41 3.76 -17.27 -12.96
N LYS A 42 3.66 -18.37 -12.20
CA LYS A 42 2.42 -18.66 -11.48
C LYS A 42 2.16 -17.58 -10.42
N PRO A 43 0.90 -17.14 -10.23
CA PRO A 43 0.55 -16.15 -9.22
C PRO A 43 1.09 -16.50 -7.83
N ARG A 44 1.93 -15.64 -7.25
CA ARG A 44 2.53 -15.76 -5.91
C ARG A 44 3.41 -17.00 -5.71
N TYR A 45 3.98 -17.54 -6.78
CA TYR A 45 5.05 -18.54 -6.71
C TYR A 45 6.37 -17.94 -7.17
N ALA A 46 7.44 -18.28 -6.46
CA ALA A 46 8.80 -17.97 -6.86
C ALA A 46 9.22 -18.89 -7.99
N ASP A 47 9.42 -18.32 -9.18
CA ASP A 47 10.13 -19.02 -10.25
C ASP A 47 11.58 -18.54 -10.27
N TYR A 48 12.54 -19.46 -10.29
CA TYR A 48 13.95 -19.18 -10.50
C TYR A 48 14.32 -19.42 -11.96
N LEU A 49 14.76 -18.37 -12.68
CA LEU A 49 15.02 -18.41 -14.11
C LEU A 49 15.91 -17.24 -14.58
N PRO A 50 16.49 -17.31 -15.80
CA PRO A 50 17.19 -16.17 -16.38
C PRO A 50 16.26 -15.02 -16.74
N PHE A 51 16.81 -13.80 -16.68
CA PHE A 51 16.20 -12.58 -17.17
C PHE A 51 16.92 -12.19 -18.46
N ASN A 52 16.22 -12.14 -19.59
CA ASN A 52 16.84 -12.09 -20.91
C ASN A 52 16.71 -10.72 -21.58
N ASP A 53 17.71 -10.39 -22.39
CA ASP A 53 17.70 -9.26 -23.31
C ASP A 53 16.84 -9.56 -24.57
N VAL A 54 16.74 -8.59 -25.49
CA VAL A 54 15.95 -8.69 -26.72
C VAL A 54 16.40 -9.82 -27.63
N ASP A 55 17.70 -10.11 -27.67
CA ASP A 55 18.31 -11.18 -28.47
C ASP A 55 18.25 -12.56 -27.78
N GLY A 56 17.72 -12.63 -26.56
CA GLY A 56 17.65 -13.84 -25.75
C GLY A 56 18.89 -14.10 -24.89
N THR A 57 19.91 -13.24 -24.92
CA THR A 57 21.08 -13.34 -24.04
C THR A 57 20.67 -13.07 -22.58
N PRO A 58 21.09 -13.90 -21.61
CA PRO A 58 20.75 -13.66 -20.20
C PRO A 58 21.50 -12.43 -19.66
N LEU A 59 20.76 -11.47 -19.12
CA LEU A 59 21.26 -10.30 -18.41
C LEU A 59 21.55 -10.61 -16.94
N ASP A 60 20.73 -11.46 -16.34
CA ASP A 60 20.87 -11.93 -14.97
C ASP A 60 20.13 -13.25 -14.77
N GLN A 61 20.24 -13.85 -13.58
CA GLN A 61 19.46 -15.01 -13.16
C GLN A 61 18.97 -14.82 -11.73
N GLY A 62 17.66 -14.91 -11.53
CA GLY A 62 17.04 -14.55 -10.27
C GLY A 62 15.65 -15.13 -10.08
N ILE A 63 14.93 -14.58 -9.11
CA ILE A 63 13.57 -14.98 -8.79
C ILE A 63 12.59 -13.98 -9.41
N ALA A 64 11.57 -14.48 -10.10
CA ALA A 64 10.44 -13.66 -10.53
C ALA A 64 9.19 -14.00 -9.71
N LEU A 65 8.45 -12.96 -9.31
CA LEU A 65 7.16 -13.09 -8.63
C LEU A 65 6.07 -12.35 -9.42
N TRP A 66 4.96 -13.04 -9.65
CA TRP A 66 3.79 -12.47 -10.31
C TRP A 66 2.65 -12.27 -9.32
N PHE A 67 2.07 -11.08 -9.29
CA PHE A 67 0.92 -10.71 -8.47
C PHE A 67 -0.19 -10.18 -9.38
N PRO A 68 -1.17 -11.01 -9.77
CA PRO A 68 -2.29 -10.52 -10.55
C PRO A 68 -3.16 -9.55 -9.73
N GLY A 69 -3.62 -8.48 -10.38
CA GLY A 69 -4.64 -7.59 -9.82
C GLY A 69 -5.95 -8.35 -9.56
N PRO A 70 -6.78 -7.93 -8.58
CA PRO A 70 -6.59 -6.81 -7.64
C PRO A 70 -5.73 -7.17 -6.41
N ASN A 71 -5.09 -8.33 -6.45
CA ASN A 71 -4.49 -9.01 -5.30
C ASN A 71 -2.97 -8.75 -5.20
N SER A 72 -2.59 -7.50 -5.42
CA SER A 72 -1.23 -6.96 -5.41
C SER A 72 -1.13 -5.71 -4.53
N PHE A 73 0.08 -5.16 -4.37
CA PHE A 73 0.32 -3.94 -3.60
C PHE A 73 -0.43 -2.73 -4.17
N THR A 74 -0.33 -2.50 -5.48
CA THR A 74 -0.97 -1.36 -6.16
C THR A 74 -2.43 -1.62 -6.51
N GLY A 75 -2.91 -2.87 -6.43
CA GLY A 75 -4.21 -3.27 -6.97
C GLY A 75 -4.19 -3.56 -8.47
N GLU A 76 -3.08 -3.30 -9.16
CA GLU A 76 -2.87 -3.64 -10.57
C GLU A 76 -2.15 -4.99 -10.72
N ASP A 77 -1.95 -5.44 -11.94
CA ASP A 77 -0.98 -6.49 -12.22
C ASP A 77 0.44 -6.01 -11.85
N VAL A 78 1.15 -6.80 -11.05
CA VAL A 78 2.51 -6.49 -10.57
C VAL A 78 3.46 -7.65 -10.85
N LEU A 79 4.63 -7.33 -11.41
CA LEU A 79 5.75 -8.26 -11.55
C LEU A 79 6.93 -7.74 -10.72
N GLU A 80 7.56 -8.62 -9.95
CA GLU A 80 8.84 -8.34 -9.30
C GLU A 80 9.95 -9.22 -9.87
N LEU A 81 11.06 -8.60 -10.25
CA LEU A 81 12.28 -9.26 -10.66
C LEU A 81 13.33 -9.08 -9.56
N GLN A 82 13.69 -10.16 -8.90
CA GLN A 82 14.64 -10.19 -7.79
C GLN A 82 15.94 -10.83 -8.29
N GLY A 83 16.87 -9.99 -8.71
CA GLY A 83 18.16 -10.38 -9.26
C GLY A 83 19.32 -9.98 -8.34
N HIS A 84 20.53 -10.04 -8.86
CA HIS A 84 21.71 -9.58 -8.12
C HIS A 84 21.67 -8.06 -7.92
N GLY A 85 21.97 -7.61 -6.70
CA GLY A 85 21.91 -6.19 -6.31
C GLY A 85 23.08 -5.34 -6.80
N GLY A 86 23.62 -5.64 -7.98
CA GLY A 86 24.66 -4.85 -8.63
C GLY A 86 24.05 -3.70 -9.44
N PRO A 87 24.50 -2.44 -9.25
CA PRO A 87 23.92 -1.29 -9.98
C PRO A 87 23.90 -1.45 -11.50
N VAL A 88 24.94 -2.06 -12.08
CA VAL A 88 25.04 -2.29 -13.53
C VAL A 88 23.98 -3.28 -14.02
N ILE A 89 23.75 -4.37 -13.28
CA ILE A 89 22.78 -5.40 -13.65
C ILE A 89 21.35 -4.85 -13.57
N LEU A 90 21.04 -4.11 -12.50
CA LEU A 90 19.73 -3.47 -12.35
C LEU A 90 19.47 -2.41 -13.41
N ASP A 91 20.49 -1.63 -13.80
CA ASP A 91 20.39 -0.65 -14.89
C ASP A 91 20.18 -1.33 -16.26
N LEU A 92 20.89 -2.44 -16.54
CA LEU A 92 20.67 -3.22 -17.76
C LEU A 92 19.25 -3.78 -17.84
N LEU A 93 18.75 -4.37 -16.75
CA LEU A 93 17.37 -4.87 -16.68
C LEU A 93 16.35 -3.74 -16.82
N LEU A 94 16.57 -2.61 -16.14
CA LEU A 94 15.69 -1.44 -16.25
C LEU A 94 15.64 -0.92 -17.69
N LYS A 95 16.80 -0.76 -18.34
CA LYS A 95 16.89 -0.36 -19.76
C LYS A 95 16.15 -1.33 -20.66
N ARG A 96 16.35 -2.63 -20.48
CA ARG A 96 15.65 -3.69 -21.22
C ARG A 96 14.13 -3.55 -21.07
N ILE A 97 13.64 -3.35 -19.85
CA ILE A 97 12.21 -3.18 -19.58
C ILE A 97 11.67 -1.92 -20.28
N LEU A 98 12.41 -0.81 -20.23
CA LEU A 98 12.02 0.47 -20.84
C LEU A 98 12.05 0.46 -22.38
N THR A 99 12.62 -0.57 -23.02
CA THR A 99 12.49 -0.76 -24.48
C THR A 99 11.07 -1.14 -24.90
N LEU A 100 10.25 -1.65 -23.97
CA LEU A 100 8.87 -2.05 -24.24
C LEU A 100 7.97 -0.80 -24.27
N PRO A 101 7.07 -0.68 -25.26
CA PRO A 101 6.25 0.51 -25.41
C PRO A 101 5.26 0.64 -24.25
N GLY A 102 4.96 1.87 -23.81
CA GLY A 102 4.00 2.13 -22.74
C GLY A 102 4.51 1.84 -21.33
N LEU A 103 5.83 1.66 -21.19
CA LEU A 103 6.51 1.61 -19.91
C LEU A 103 7.24 2.92 -19.64
N ARG A 104 7.28 3.31 -18.36
CA ARG A 104 8.08 4.44 -17.89
C ARG A 104 8.59 4.20 -16.48
N ILE A 105 9.58 4.99 -16.08
CA ILE A 105 10.04 5.00 -14.69
C ILE A 105 8.93 5.58 -13.79
N ALA A 106 8.73 4.96 -12.63
CA ALA A 106 7.80 5.46 -11.62
C ALA A 106 8.29 6.78 -11.00
N ARG A 107 7.36 7.68 -10.69
CA ARG A 107 7.66 8.86 -9.85
C ARG A 107 7.85 8.42 -8.38
N PRO A 108 8.54 9.22 -7.54
CA PRO A 108 8.60 8.98 -6.11
C PRO A 108 7.19 8.81 -5.51
N GLY A 109 7.00 7.75 -4.70
CA GLY A 109 5.72 7.45 -4.07
C GLY A 109 4.63 6.88 -4.98
N GLU A 110 4.84 6.78 -6.30
CA GLU A 110 3.75 6.47 -7.24
C GLU A 110 3.13 5.08 -7.03
N PHE A 111 3.88 4.08 -6.55
CA PHE A 111 3.29 2.78 -6.21
C PHE A 111 2.29 2.88 -5.06
N SER A 112 2.60 3.65 -4.02
CA SER A 112 1.68 3.89 -2.89
C SER A 112 0.51 4.79 -3.30
N GLU A 113 0.76 5.80 -4.15
CA GLU A 113 -0.30 6.63 -4.76
C GLU A 113 -1.31 5.76 -5.52
N ARG A 114 -0.85 4.83 -6.36
CA ARG A 114 -1.73 3.89 -7.07
C ARG A 114 -2.46 2.93 -6.14
N ALA A 115 -1.79 2.44 -5.09
CA ALA A 115 -2.44 1.62 -4.07
C ALA A 115 -3.60 2.38 -3.39
N PHE A 116 -3.40 3.65 -3.05
CA PHE A 116 -4.45 4.53 -2.52
C PHE A 116 -5.60 4.73 -3.54
N LEU A 117 -5.27 5.07 -4.79
CA LEU A 117 -6.27 5.30 -5.85
C LEU A 117 -7.09 4.04 -6.22
N ASN A 118 -6.54 2.85 -5.95
CA ASN A 118 -7.20 1.56 -6.19
C ASN A 118 -7.80 0.97 -4.90
N ASP A 119 -8.07 1.80 -3.89
CA ASP A 119 -8.72 1.42 -2.62
C ASP A 119 -7.98 0.28 -1.88
N LYS A 120 -6.67 0.14 -2.08
CA LYS A 120 -5.85 -0.84 -1.36
C LYS A 120 -5.42 -0.34 0.02
N LEU A 121 -5.32 0.98 0.15
CA LEU A 121 -4.88 1.71 1.34
C LEU A 121 -5.70 3.00 1.42
N ASP A 122 -5.97 3.48 2.63
CA ASP A 122 -6.36 4.87 2.83
C ASP A 122 -5.14 5.81 2.83
N LEU A 123 -5.37 7.12 2.89
CA LEU A 123 -4.29 8.11 2.83
C LEU A 123 -3.35 8.01 4.05
N ALA A 124 -3.90 7.79 5.25
CA ALA A 124 -3.09 7.67 6.47
C ALA A 124 -2.22 6.41 6.44
N GLN A 125 -2.72 5.31 5.88
CA GLN A 125 -1.95 4.10 5.63
C GLN A 125 -0.85 4.31 4.59
N ALA A 126 -1.12 5.06 3.51
CA ALA A 126 -0.12 5.38 2.50
C ALA A 126 1.02 6.24 3.08
N GLU A 127 0.70 7.24 3.92
CA GLU A 127 1.69 8.05 4.65
C GLU A 127 2.49 7.20 5.64
N ALA A 128 1.83 6.29 6.36
CA ALA A 128 2.48 5.41 7.32
C ALA A 128 3.54 4.49 6.71
N ILE A 129 3.50 4.22 5.39
CA ILE A 129 4.56 3.49 4.70
C ILE A 129 5.87 4.28 4.73
N ALA A 130 5.81 5.58 4.43
CA ALA A 130 6.98 6.44 4.44
C ALA A 130 7.54 6.57 5.87
N ASP A 131 6.66 6.81 6.84
CA ASP A 131 7.03 6.89 8.26
C ASP A 131 7.70 5.60 8.76
N LEU A 132 7.24 4.43 8.29
CA LEU A 132 7.83 3.15 8.65
C LEU A 132 9.22 2.95 8.05
N ILE A 133 9.42 3.39 6.80
CA ILE A 133 10.72 3.31 6.10
C ILE A 133 11.74 4.24 6.75
N ASP A 134 11.31 5.45 7.15
CA ASP A 134 12.18 6.50 7.71
C ASP A 134 12.34 6.40 9.24
N ALA A 135 11.67 5.43 9.89
CA ALA A 135 11.66 5.30 11.34
C ALA A 135 13.08 5.12 11.93
N SER A 136 13.49 6.07 12.77
CA SER A 136 14.79 6.07 13.46
C SER A 136 14.76 5.50 14.88
N SER A 137 13.57 5.10 15.37
CA SER A 137 13.40 4.44 16.67
C SER A 137 12.38 3.31 16.59
N GLU A 138 12.51 2.32 17.48
CA GLU A 138 11.56 1.21 17.56
C GLU A 138 10.13 1.70 17.84
N GLN A 139 9.97 2.73 18.68
CA GLN A 139 8.66 3.28 19.00
C GLN A 139 8.02 3.95 17.78
N ALA A 140 8.79 4.69 16.98
CA ALA A 140 8.31 5.28 15.73
C ALA A 140 7.87 4.19 14.74
N ALA A 141 8.69 3.15 14.55
CA ALA A 141 8.37 2.02 13.66
C ALA A 141 7.08 1.29 14.09
N ARG A 142 6.93 1.01 15.40
CA ARG A 142 5.70 0.39 15.94
C ARG A 142 4.47 1.28 15.74
N SER A 143 4.63 2.60 15.88
CA SER A 143 3.54 3.56 15.72
C SER A 143 3.10 3.65 14.25
N ALA A 144 4.04 3.75 13.32
CA ALA A 144 3.78 3.71 11.88
C ALA A 144 3.13 2.39 11.45
N LEU A 145 3.58 1.26 12.00
CA LEU A 145 2.97 -0.04 11.71
C LEU A 145 1.50 -0.12 12.17
N ASN A 146 1.14 0.45 13.32
CA ASN A 146 -0.24 0.49 13.78
C ASN A 146 -1.14 1.35 12.87
N SER A 147 -0.61 2.48 12.36
CA SER A 147 -1.31 3.30 11.37
C SER A 147 -1.48 2.54 10.06
N LEU A 148 -0.44 1.85 9.58
CA LEU A 148 -0.46 1.03 8.37
C LEU A 148 -1.50 -0.11 8.45
N GLN A 149 -1.67 -0.72 9.62
CA GLN A 149 -2.68 -1.75 9.86
C GLN A 149 -4.12 -1.21 9.90
N GLY A 150 -4.32 0.11 9.81
CA GLY A 150 -5.64 0.75 9.81
C GLY A 150 -6.23 0.93 11.21
N ALA A 151 -5.50 0.60 12.29
CA ALA A 151 -6.00 0.75 13.66
C ALA A 151 -6.26 2.23 14.00
N PHE A 152 -5.43 3.13 13.46
CA PHE A 152 -5.64 4.57 13.60
C PHE A 152 -6.87 5.04 12.82
N SER A 153 -6.99 4.65 11.54
CA SER A 153 -8.13 4.99 10.69
C SER A 153 -9.46 4.52 11.27
N ALA A 154 -9.51 3.31 11.84
CA ALA A 154 -10.69 2.79 12.52
C ALA A 154 -11.14 3.68 13.69
N ARG A 155 -10.20 4.21 14.49
CA ARG A 155 -10.52 5.13 15.60
C ARG A 155 -11.02 6.48 15.09
N VAL A 156 -10.41 7.02 14.03
CA VAL A 156 -10.86 8.28 13.43
C VAL A 156 -12.27 8.14 12.84
N ASN A 157 -12.53 7.07 12.09
CA ASN A 157 -13.83 6.82 11.49
C ASN A 157 -14.94 6.68 12.54
N HIS A 158 -14.65 6.05 13.68
CA HIS A 158 -15.60 5.99 14.79
C HIS A 158 -15.97 7.39 15.33
N LEU A 159 -15.00 8.31 15.42
CA LEU A 159 -15.26 9.69 15.85
C LEU A 159 -16.04 10.48 14.78
N VAL A 160 -15.71 10.28 13.50
CA VAL A 160 -16.42 10.90 12.37
C VAL A 160 -17.89 10.47 12.36
N GLU A 161 -18.17 9.19 12.60
CA GLU A 161 -19.53 8.66 12.69
C GLU A 161 -20.30 9.30 13.86
N ALA A 162 -19.69 9.39 15.04
CA ALA A 162 -20.29 10.05 16.20
C ALA A 162 -20.59 11.54 15.95
N LEU A 163 -19.66 12.27 15.32
CA LEU A 163 -19.85 13.67 14.95
C LEU A 163 -20.91 13.85 13.85
N THR A 164 -20.98 12.92 12.91
CA THR A 164 -22.01 12.93 11.85
C THR A 164 -23.40 12.76 12.46
N HIS A 165 -23.55 11.83 13.41
CA HIS A 165 -24.80 11.67 14.16
C HIS A 165 -25.15 12.94 14.93
N LEU A 166 -24.19 13.52 15.68
CA LEU A 166 -24.41 14.78 16.38
C LEU A 166 -24.87 15.90 15.45
N ARG A 167 -24.24 16.02 14.28
CA ARG A 167 -24.62 17.01 13.27
C ARG A 167 -26.06 16.82 12.79
N ILE A 168 -26.47 15.58 12.51
CA ILE A 168 -27.85 15.26 12.12
C ILE A 168 -28.84 15.74 13.19
N TYR A 169 -28.54 15.52 14.47
CA TYR A 169 -29.39 15.98 15.57
C TYR A 169 -29.48 17.51 15.64
N VAL A 170 -28.36 18.22 15.50
CA VAL A 170 -28.34 19.70 15.53
C VAL A 170 -29.09 20.29 14.33
N GLU A 171 -28.92 19.71 13.14
CA GLU A 171 -29.63 20.17 11.93
C GLU A 171 -31.15 19.96 12.07
N ALA A 172 -31.60 18.81 12.58
CA ALA A 172 -33.02 18.56 12.83
C ALA A 172 -33.61 19.55 13.87
N ALA A 173 -32.86 19.87 14.93
CA ALA A 173 -33.30 20.83 15.95
C ALA A 173 -33.44 22.27 15.41
N ILE A 174 -32.60 22.65 14.43
CA ILE A 174 -32.66 23.96 13.78
C ILE A 174 -33.83 24.03 12.80
N ASP A 175 -34.05 22.97 12.02
CA ASP A 175 -35.09 22.94 10.99
C ASP A 175 -36.51 22.80 11.59
N PHE A 176 -36.65 22.19 12.77
CA PHE A 176 -37.93 21.90 13.43
C PHE A 176 -37.94 22.34 14.91
N PRO A 177 -37.90 23.65 15.20
CA PRO A 177 -37.80 24.16 16.58
C PRO A 177 -39.06 23.93 17.44
N ASP A 178 -40.21 23.73 16.80
CA ASP A 178 -41.51 23.50 17.47
C ASP A 178 -41.82 22.01 17.70
N GLU A 179 -41.01 21.10 17.14
CA GLU A 179 -41.10 19.67 17.47
C GLU A 179 -40.30 19.41 18.74
N GLU A 180 -40.96 18.92 19.81
CA GLU A 180 -40.30 18.41 21.02
C GLU A 180 -39.54 17.11 20.68
N ILE A 181 -38.44 17.21 19.94
CA ILE A 181 -37.45 16.15 19.85
C ILE A 181 -36.80 16.11 21.23
N ASP A 182 -37.01 15.05 22.01
CA ASP A 182 -36.56 15.01 23.40
C ASP A 182 -35.02 14.98 23.48
N PHE A 183 -34.42 16.17 23.53
CA PHE A 183 -32.99 16.42 23.22
C PHE A 183 -32.01 15.85 24.25
N LEU A 184 -32.48 15.50 25.45
CA LEU A 184 -31.64 15.15 26.60
C LEU A 184 -32.06 13.84 27.29
N SER A 185 -33.29 13.38 27.11
CA SER A 185 -33.81 12.23 27.86
C SER A 185 -33.38 10.86 27.28
N ASP A 186 -32.93 10.84 26.04
CA ASP A 186 -32.67 9.59 25.32
C ASP A 186 -31.29 8.97 25.61
N GLY A 187 -30.46 9.59 26.47
CA GLY A 187 -29.17 9.03 26.92
C GLY A 187 -28.14 8.76 25.82
N LYS A 188 -28.41 9.15 24.57
CA LYS A 188 -27.58 8.84 23.39
C LYS A 188 -26.37 9.75 23.22
N ILE A 189 -26.26 10.83 24.00
CA ILE A 189 -25.15 11.81 23.93
C ILE A 189 -24.17 11.63 25.12
N GLU A 190 -24.38 10.66 26.00
CA GLU A 190 -23.40 10.30 27.03
C GLU A 190 -22.33 9.34 26.48
N ALA A 191 -21.34 9.93 25.81
CA ALA A 191 -19.91 9.55 25.69
C ALA A 191 -19.49 8.07 25.53
N PRO A 192 -18.73 7.72 24.46
CA PRO A 192 -17.77 6.61 24.48
C PRO A 192 -16.37 7.02 25.01
N ALA A 193 -16.24 8.13 25.75
CA ALA A 193 -14.95 8.72 26.12
C ALA A 193 -14.26 8.13 27.36
N GLU A 194 -14.90 7.26 28.14
CA GLU A 194 -14.32 6.70 29.38
C GLU A 194 -14.34 5.17 29.42
N ARG A 195 -13.49 4.51 28.64
CA ARG A 195 -12.98 3.16 28.98
C ARG A 195 -11.50 3.05 28.65
N GLY A 196 -10.70 3.81 29.36
CA GLY A 196 -9.24 3.71 29.34
C GLY A 196 -8.69 3.99 30.73
N ASP A 197 -8.20 2.93 31.38
CA ASP A 197 -7.42 2.91 32.62
C ASP A 197 -8.18 3.01 33.95
N GLY A 198 -7.90 2.08 34.88
CA GLY A 198 -8.47 2.14 36.23
C GLY A 198 -8.74 0.83 36.98
N ARG A 199 -7.68 0.03 37.25
CA ARG A 199 -7.50 -0.81 38.46
C ARG A 199 -8.57 -1.86 38.83
N SER A 200 -8.16 -3.14 38.79
CA SER A 200 -8.63 -4.16 39.74
C SER A 200 -7.45 -4.79 40.48
N ARG A 201 -7.21 -4.29 41.70
CA ARG A 201 -6.42 -4.96 42.73
C ARG A 201 -7.36 -5.65 43.71
N ARG A 202 -7.11 -6.95 43.92
CA ARG A 202 -7.33 -7.81 45.11
C ARG A 202 -8.72 -8.47 45.34
N ARG A 203 -8.73 -9.79 45.11
CA ARG A 203 -8.99 -10.96 46.04
C ARG A 203 -10.13 -10.84 47.08
N PRO A 204 -10.90 -11.93 47.36
CA PRO A 204 -10.34 -13.10 48.07
C PRO A 204 -10.94 -14.49 47.73
N ARG A 205 -10.09 -15.53 47.71
CA ARG A 205 -9.99 -16.60 48.72
C ARG A 205 -8.60 -17.24 48.61
#